data_AF-A0A2N3DZR4-F1
#
_entry.id   AF-A0A2N3DZR4-F1
#
_cell.length_a   1.000
_cell.length_b   1.000
_cell.length_c   1.000
_cell.angle_alpha   90.00
_cell.angle_beta   90.00
_cell.angle_gamma   90.00
#
_symmetry.space_group_name_H-M   'P 1'
#
loop_
_entity.id
_entity.type
_entity.pdbx_description
1 polymer ?
#
loop_
_entity_poly.entity_id
_entity_poly.type
_entity_poly.pdbx_seq_one_letter_code
_entity_poly.pdbx_strand_id
1 'polypeptide(L)' 'KLDEGVSMLTNIVDCEIDKIRIGQKVRVKFSEAGDGYALPVFTSA' A
#
# COMPACT_ATOMS: atom_id res chain seq x y z
N LYS A 1 -6.93 -4.13 5.58
CA LYS A 1 -7.12 -3.85 7.03
C LYS A 1 -5.74 -3.79 7.66
N LEU A 2 -5.48 -2.75 8.44
CA LEU A 2 -4.22 -2.61 9.17
C LEU A 2 -4.25 -3.43 10.47
N ASP A 3 -3.08 -3.74 11.01
CA ASP A 3 -2.96 -4.55 12.23
C ASP A 3 -3.54 -3.82 13.46
N GLU A 4 -3.60 -2.48 13.42
CA GLU A 4 -4.25 -1.61 14.41
C GLU A 4 -5.79 -1.68 14.37
N GLY A 5 -6.37 -2.37 13.37
CA GLY A 5 -7.82 -2.62 13.30
C GLY A 5 -8.61 -1.68 12.39
N VAL A 6 -7.99 -0.62 11.88
CA VAL A 6 -8.62 0.34 10.95
C VAL A 6 -8.41 -0.05 9.47
N SER A 7 -9.10 0.64 8.56
CA SER A 7 -8.93 0.48 7.11
C SER A 7 -8.64 1.81 6.44
N MET A 8 -7.83 1.77 5.39
CA MET A 8 -7.42 2.92 4.59
C MET A 8 -7.63 2.58 3.12
N LEU A 9 -8.13 3.55 2.34
CA LEU A 9 -8.16 3.47 0.88
C LEU A 9 -6.89 4.14 0.34
N THR A 10 -6.04 3.36 -0.33
CA THR A 10 -4.84 3.85 -1.04
C THR A 10 -4.43 2.82 -2.10
N ASN A 11 -3.45 3.16 -2.92
CA ASN A 11 -2.96 2.32 -4.01
C ASN A 11 -2.05 1.21 -3.49
N ILE A 12 -2.07 0.04 -4.14
CA ILE A 12 -1.02 -0.97 -4.06
C ILE A 12 -0.10 -0.76 -5.27
N VAL A 13 1.18 -0.53 -5.03
CA VAL A 13 2.22 -0.29 -6.03
C VAL A 13 3.32 -1.34 -5.93
N ASP A 14 4.18 -1.40 -6.94
CA ASP A 14 5.36 -2.29 -6.98
C ASP A 14 5.03 -3.78 -6.74
N CYS A 15 3.94 -4.26 -7.33
CA CYS A 15 3.48 -5.64 -7.18
C CYS A 15 3.21 -6.33 -8.53
N GLU A 16 3.43 -7.64 -8.57
CA GLU A 16 2.98 -8.47 -9.69
C GLU A 16 1.46 -8.65 -9.66
N ILE A 17 0.76 -8.09 -10.65
CA ILE A 17 -0.72 -8.03 -10.72
C ILE A 17 -1.33 -9.43 -10.62
N ASP A 18 -0.76 -10.41 -11.31
CA ASP A 18 -1.28 -11.78 -11.36
C ASP A 18 -1.19 -12.51 -10.01
N LYS A 19 -0.40 -12.00 -9.06
CA LYS A 19 -0.25 -12.56 -7.71
C LYS A 19 -1.15 -11.89 -6.67
N ILE A 20 -1.84 -10.80 -7.00
CA ILE A 20 -2.68 -10.06 -6.05
C ILE A 20 -3.94 -10.85 -5.67
N ARG A 21 -4.19 -11.02 -4.37
CA ARG A 21 -5.38 -11.72 -3.84
C ARG A 21 -6.00 -10.96 -2.66
N ILE A 22 -7.31 -11.15 -2.45
CA ILE A 22 -8.00 -10.62 -1.27
C ILE A 22 -7.42 -11.26 -0.01
N GLY A 23 -7.16 -10.45 1.02
CA GLY A 23 -6.57 -10.91 2.29
C GLY A 23 -5.04 -10.99 2.28
N GLN A 24 -4.38 -10.69 1.16
CA GLN A 24 -2.92 -10.63 1.08
C GLN A 24 -2.36 -9.57 2.04
N LYS A 25 -1.25 -9.92 2.70
CA LYS A 25 -0.50 -8.99 3.55
C LYS A 25 0.22 -7.95 2.69
N VAL A 26 0.21 -6.71 3.18
CA VAL A 26 0.84 -5.56 2.55
C VAL A 26 1.70 -4.83 3.56
N ARG A 27 2.67 -4.05 3.07
CA ARG A 27 3.48 -3.12 3.88
C ARG A 27 3.33 -1.71 3.36
N VAL A 28 3.39 -0.72 4.27
CA VAL A 28 3.38 0.69 3.88
C VAL A 28 4.72 1.08 3.27
N LYS A 29 4.67 1.84 2.17
CA LYS A 29 5.76 2.58 1.57
C LYS A 29 5.30 4.03 1.42
N PHE A 30 6.21 4.97 1.64
CA PHE A 30 5.95 6.38 1.36
C PHE A 30 6.49 6.71 -0.03
N SER A 31 5.60 7.09 -0.95
CA SER A 31 5.97 7.49 -2.31
C SER A 31 5.95 9.01 -2.40
N GLU A 32 6.95 9.59 -3.04
CA GLU A 32 6.95 11.03 -3.35
C GLU A 32 5.75 11.36 -4.25
N ALA A 33 5.03 12.43 -3.90
CA ALA A 33 3.83 12.89 -4.59
C ALA A 33 3.99 14.31 -5.17
N GLY A 34 5.22 14.83 -5.19
CA GLY A 34 5.54 16.20 -5.61
C GLY A 34 5.61 17.18 -4.45
N ASP A 35 6.23 18.34 -4.68
CA ASP A 35 6.34 19.47 -3.74
C ASP A 35 6.84 19.11 -2.32
N GLY A 36 7.69 18.06 -2.23
CA GLY A 36 8.23 17.57 -0.96
C GLY A 36 7.25 16.75 -0.11
N TYR A 37 6.06 16.43 -0.63
CA TYR A 37 5.08 15.60 0.05
C TYR A 37 5.29 14.12 -0.28
N ALA A 38 5.00 13.26 0.70
CA ALA A 38 4.98 11.82 0.53
C ALA A 38 3.59 11.27 0.88
N LEU A 39 3.07 10.40 0.01
CA LEU A 39 1.81 9.71 0.22
C LEU A 39 2.06 8.27 0.66
N PRO A 40 1.29 7.77 1.66
CA PRO A 40 1.34 6.37 2.03
C PRO A 40 0.65 5.52 0.98
N VAL A 41 1.39 4.57 0.43
CA VAL A 41 0.93 3.53 -0.49
C VAL A 41 1.31 2.16 0.05
N PHE A 42 0.71 1.10 -0.47
CA PHE A 42 1.04 -0.27 -0.07
C PHE A 42 1.90 -0.96 -1.13
N THR A 43 2.78 -1.86 -0.68
CA THR A 43 3.42 -2.87 -1.55
C THR A 43 2.99 -4.26 -1.09
N SER A 44 3.05 -5.24 -1.99
CA SER A 44 2.96 -6.65 -1.57
C SER A 44 4.11 -6.96 -0.60
N ALA A 45 3.80 -7.66 0.50
CA ALA A 45 4.77 -8.05 1.51
C ALA A 45 5.71 -9.17 1.04
#